data_AF-A0A397GB38-F1
#
_entry.id   AF-A0A397GB38-F1
#
_cell.length_a   1.000
_cell.length_b   1.000
_cell.length_c   1.000
_cell.angle_alpha   90.00
_cell.angle_beta   90.00
_cell.angle_gamma   90.00
#
_symmetry.space_group_name_H-M   'P 1'
#
loop_
_entity.id
_entity.type
_entity.pdbx_description
1 polymer ?
#
loop_
_entity_poly.entity_id
_entity_poly.type
_entity_poly.pdbx_seq_one_letter_code
_entity_poly.pdbx_strand_id
1 'polypeptide(L)'
;MHLWVMLFVLSAAAKNTTIGLETIEEGSKSISVPLGDCHNLDSYEVLTVSVKKPCRFFTGPMCIGRTTLLKPGVHESDEPVPIWSVFCEDEPEQKLELGALTKPERLDYIDALFCLRSLPSILPKDQYPGVQDRFDDFVA
;
A
#
# COMPACT_ATOMS: atom_id res chain seq x y z
N MET A 1 -37.50 9.45 -32.93
CA MET A 1 -36.61 10.01 -31.90
C MET A 1 -35.72 8.89 -31.37
N HIS A 2 -34.46 8.84 -31.76
CA HIS A 2 -33.46 7.95 -31.14
C HIS A 2 -32.60 8.81 -30.22
N LEU A 3 -32.81 8.64 -28.92
CA LEU A 3 -32.08 9.36 -27.88
C LEU A 3 -30.75 8.64 -27.68
N TRP A 4 -29.68 9.18 -28.25
CA TRP A 4 -28.32 8.65 -28.08
C TRP A 4 -27.77 9.20 -26.77
N VAL A 5 -27.74 8.35 -25.73
CA VAL A 5 -27.08 8.66 -24.47
C VAL A 5 -25.58 8.50 -24.69
N MET A 6 -24.88 9.62 -24.88
CA MET A 6 -23.43 9.65 -24.87
C MET A 6 -22.93 9.44 -23.44
N LEU A 7 -22.41 8.25 -23.17
CA LEU A 7 -21.73 7.92 -21.91
C LEU A 7 -20.33 8.58 -21.96
N PHE A 8 -20.15 9.72 -21.29
CA PHE A 8 -18.83 10.30 -21.08
C PHE A 8 -18.09 9.48 -20.03
N VAL A 9 -17.13 8.67 -20.46
CA VAL A 9 -16.16 8.04 -19.55
C VAL A 9 -15.17 9.12 -19.12
N LEU A 10 -15.32 9.63 -17.91
CA LEU A 10 -14.31 10.46 -17.25
C LEU A 10 -13.09 9.57 -16.96
N SER A 11 -12.07 9.61 -17.84
CA SER A 11 -10.76 9.11 -17.46
C SER A 11 -10.13 10.09 -16.48
N ALA A 12 -9.97 9.67 -15.22
CA ALA A 12 -9.10 10.37 -14.30
C ALA A 12 -7.67 10.38 -14.88
N ALA A 13 -7.05 11.55 -14.97
CA ALA A 13 -5.66 11.64 -15.43
C ALA A 13 -4.77 10.88 -14.45
N ALA A 14 -3.99 9.91 -14.95
CA ALA A 14 -2.99 9.20 -14.16
C ALA A 14 -1.96 10.22 -13.66
N LYS A 15 -1.93 10.45 -12.36
CA LYS A 15 -0.90 11.27 -11.72
C LYS A 15 0.35 10.41 -11.54
N ASN A 16 1.53 10.96 -11.80
CA ASN A 16 2.80 10.25 -11.62
C ASN A 16 3.65 10.94 -10.55
N THR A 17 4.56 10.21 -9.93
CA THR A 17 5.64 10.73 -9.08
C THR A 17 6.98 10.22 -9.58
N THR A 18 8.06 10.90 -9.25
CA THR A 18 9.43 10.44 -9.57
C THR A 18 10.09 9.90 -8.32
N ILE A 19 10.64 8.70 -8.44
CA ILE A 19 11.50 8.09 -7.42
C ILE A 19 12.95 8.09 -7.92
N GLY A 20 13.91 8.24 -7.00
CA GLY A 20 15.33 8.05 -7.25
C GLY A 20 15.78 6.73 -6.65
N LEU A 21 16.53 5.93 -7.40
CA LEU A 21 17.16 4.69 -6.96
C LEU A 21 18.66 4.78 -7.18
N GLU A 22 19.46 4.38 -6.20
CA GLU A 22 20.88 4.16 -6.37
C GLU A 22 21.15 2.67 -6.33
N THR A 23 21.61 2.14 -7.46
CA THR A 23 21.89 0.72 -7.66
C THR A 23 23.39 0.46 -7.65
N ILE A 24 23.78 -0.77 -7.31
CA ILE A 24 25.19 -1.16 -7.34
C ILE A 24 25.74 -1.15 -8.77
N GLU A 25 24.94 -1.61 -9.73
CA GLU A 25 25.43 -1.87 -11.10
C GLU A 25 25.34 -0.64 -12.00
N GLU A 26 24.25 0.13 -11.93
CA GLU A 26 23.95 1.18 -12.90
C GLU A 26 24.01 2.59 -12.29
N GLY A 27 24.38 2.70 -11.01
CA GLY A 27 24.43 3.95 -10.28
C GLY A 27 23.03 4.55 -10.07
N SER A 28 22.93 5.87 -10.11
CA SER A 28 21.69 6.60 -9.84
C SER A 28 20.73 6.61 -11.03
N LYS A 29 19.49 6.17 -10.79
CA LYS A 29 18.37 6.18 -11.74
C LYS A 29 17.19 6.97 -11.20
N SER A 30 16.46 7.64 -12.10
CA SER A 30 15.18 8.28 -11.80
C SER A 30 14.06 7.58 -12.57
N ILE A 31 13.00 7.18 -11.87
CA ILE A 31 11.90 6.39 -12.44
C ILE A 31 10.58 7.13 -12.20
N SER A 32 9.76 7.24 -13.24
CA SER A 32 8.42 7.81 -13.17
C SER A 32 7.41 6.72 -12.84
N VAL A 33 6.76 6.83 -11.69
CA VAL A 33 5.85 5.83 -11.12
C VAL A 33 4.42 6.39 -11.11
N PRO A 34 3.42 5.68 -11.65
CA PRO A 34 2.02 6.05 -11.51
C PRO A 34 1.57 6.01 -10.04
N LEU A 35 0.87 7.05 -9.61
CA LEU A 35 0.24 7.11 -8.30
C LEU A 35 -1.03 6.27 -8.29
N GLY A 36 -1.22 5.50 -7.22
CA GLY A 36 -2.39 4.65 -7.05
C GLY A 36 -2.40 3.38 -7.92
N ASP A 37 -1.28 3.07 -8.59
CA ASP A 37 -1.14 1.85 -9.39
C ASP A 37 0.22 1.18 -9.14
N CYS A 38 0.28 -0.14 -9.33
CA CYS A 38 1.51 -0.91 -9.16
C CYS A 38 2.43 -0.76 -10.37
N HIS A 39 3.71 -0.46 -10.12
CA HIS A 39 4.72 -0.33 -11.15
C HIS A 39 5.82 -1.39 -10.98
N ASN A 40 6.03 -2.22 -12.00
CA ASN A 40 7.15 -3.18 -12.02
C ASN A 40 8.46 -2.47 -12.40
N LEU A 41 9.53 -2.89 -11.75
CA LEU A 41 10.91 -2.46 -12.01
C LEU A 41 11.71 -3.64 -12.55
N ASP A 42 12.88 -3.37 -13.13
CA ASP A 42 13.74 -4.40 -13.73
C ASP A 42 14.53 -5.24 -12.69
N SER A 43 14.01 -5.39 -11.47
CA SER A 43 14.68 -6.05 -10.34
C SER A 43 16.03 -5.40 -9.99
N TYR A 44 15.99 -4.28 -9.27
CA TYR A 44 17.20 -3.54 -8.89
C TYR A 44 17.71 -3.95 -7.50
N GLU A 45 19.01 -4.20 -7.38
CA GLU A 45 19.71 -4.24 -6.09
C GLU A 45 20.02 -2.80 -5.66
N VAL A 46 19.20 -2.28 -4.75
CA VAL A 46 19.17 -0.86 -4.39
C VAL A 46 19.80 -0.64 -3.02
N LEU A 47 20.65 0.38 -2.91
CA LEU A 47 21.23 0.86 -1.66
C LEU A 47 20.53 2.11 -1.14
N THR A 48 20.19 3.03 -2.05
CA THR A 48 19.54 4.31 -1.69
C THR A 48 18.24 4.49 -2.47
N VAL A 49 17.20 4.94 -1.77
CA VAL A 49 15.90 5.30 -2.35
C VAL A 49 15.54 6.74 -1.96
N SER A 50 15.17 7.56 -2.94
CA SER A 50 14.65 8.91 -2.73
C SER A 50 13.21 9.02 -3.23
N VAL A 51 12.29 9.43 -2.37
CA VAL A 51 10.87 9.52 -2.67
C VAL A 51 10.27 10.85 -2.24
N LYS A 52 9.37 11.41 -3.06
CA LYS A 52 8.63 12.65 -2.75
C LYS A 52 7.24 12.41 -2.17
N LYS A 53 6.74 11.19 -2.32
CA LYS A 53 5.43 10.72 -1.85
C LYS A 53 5.64 9.43 -1.06
N PRO A 54 4.73 9.05 -0.15
CA PRO A 54 4.76 7.73 0.45
C PRO A 54 4.74 6.66 -0.65
N CYS A 55 5.73 5.77 -0.63
CA CYS A 55 5.84 4.70 -1.61
C CYS A 55 6.13 3.40 -0.89
N ARG A 56 5.39 2.37 -1.28
CA ARG A 56 5.53 1.01 -0.82
C ARG A 56 6.38 0.24 -1.83
N PHE A 57 7.53 -0.25 -1.37
CA PHE A 57 8.46 -1.04 -2.17
C PHE A 57 8.28 -2.52 -1.90
N PHE A 58 8.47 -3.34 -2.92
CA PHE A 58 8.24 -4.77 -2.85
C PHE A 58 9.45 -5.55 -3.36
N THR A 59 9.75 -6.63 -2.65
CA THR A 59 10.78 -7.62 -3.02
C THR A 59 10.25 -8.69 -3.98
N GLY A 60 9.03 -8.51 -4.50
CA GLY A 60 8.42 -9.33 -5.54
C GLY A 60 7.78 -8.47 -6.64
N PRO A 61 7.55 -9.04 -7.83
CA PRO A 61 6.90 -8.33 -8.93
C PRO A 61 5.42 -8.10 -8.62
N MET A 62 4.76 -7.22 -9.38
CA MET A 62 3.32 -6.95 -9.29
C MET A 62 2.83 -6.58 -7.88
N CYS A 63 3.68 -5.94 -7.08
CA CYS A 63 3.37 -5.47 -5.73
C CYS A 63 2.91 -6.61 -4.79
N ILE A 64 3.55 -7.77 -4.91
CA ILE A 64 3.32 -8.92 -4.03
C ILE A 64 4.55 -9.20 -3.15
N GLY A 65 4.36 -10.02 -2.11
CA GLY A 65 5.45 -10.48 -1.24
C GLY A 65 5.80 -9.49 -0.13
N ARG A 66 7.07 -9.53 0.33
CA ARG A 66 7.55 -8.67 1.43
C ARG A 66 7.67 -7.23 0.95
N THR A 67 7.21 -6.32 1.81
CA THR A 67 7.04 -4.92 1.48
C THR A 67 7.44 -3.99 2.61
N THR A 68 7.85 -2.76 2.24
CA THR A 68 8.17 -1.68 3.17
C THR A 68 7.57 -0.38 2.66
N LEU A 69 6.82 0.33 3.51
CA LEU A 69 6.33 1.68 3.24
C LEU A 69 7.39 2.72 3.64
N LEU A 70 7.87 3.48 2.66
CA LEU A 70 8.82 4.57 2.86
C LEU A 70 8.09 5.91 2.79
N LYS A 71 8.30 6.75 3.80
CA LYS A 71 7.82 8.14 3.83
C LYS A 71 8.63 9.01 2.87
N PRO A 72 8.15 10.20 2.47
CA PRO A 72 8.94 11.15 1.71
C PRO A 72 10.31 11.41 2.37
N GLY A 73 11.38 11.37 1.57
CA GLY A 73 12.76 11.49 2.06
C GLY A 73 13.74 10.60 1.30
N VAL A 74 14.98 10.58 1.79
CA VAL A 74 16.05 9.69 1.33
C VAL A 74 16.22 8.59 2.38
N HIS A 75 16.31 7.35 1.91
CA HIS A 75 16.43 6.14 2.72
C HIS A 75 17.62 5.35 2.20
N GLU A 76 18.45 4.88 3.12
CA GLU A 76 19.68 4.17 2.82
C GLU A 76 19.66 2.81 3.52
N SER A 77 20.32 1.83 2.92
CA SER A 77 20.55 0.52 3.51
C SER A 77 22.02 0.13 3.39
N ASP A 78 22.56 -0.46 4.45
CA ASP A 78 23.94 -0.98 4.45
C ASP A 78 24.09 -2.20 3.54
N GLU A 79 23.01 -2.95 3.33
CA GLU A 79 22.96 -4.13 2.47
C GLU A 79 22.05 -3.87 1.27
N PRO A 80 22.42 -4.35 0.06
CA PRO A 80 21.56 -4.24 -1.11
C PRO A 80 20.20 -4.91 -0.91
N VAL A 81 19.13 -4.22 -1.34
CA VAL A 81 17.77 -4.74 -1.28
C VAL A 81 17.25 -4.99 -2.70
N PRO A 82 16.80 -6.22 -3.02
CA PRO A 82 16.22 -6.53 -4.33
C PRO A 82 14.80 -5.95 -4.44
N ILE A 83 14.66 -4.85 -5.15
CA ILE A 83 13.38 -4.17 -5.37
C ILE A 83 12.85 -4.51 -6.77
N TRP A 84 11.65 -5.10 -6.80
CA TRP A 84 11.01 -5.60 -8.02
C TRP A 84 9.80 -4.78 -8.45
N SER A 85 9.11 -4.15 -7.52
CA SER A 85 7.98 -3.29 -7.85
C SER A 85 7.75 -2.23 -6.76
N VAL A 86 7.02 -1.19 -7.14
CA VAL A 86 6.73 -0.04 -6.29
C VAL A 86 5.29 0.43 -6.51
N PHE A 87 4.64 0.84 -5.43
CA PHE A 87 3.34 1.48 -5.43
C PHE A 87 3.45 2.80 -4.67
N CYS A 88 3.10 3.92 -5.29
CA CYS A 88 3.16 5.22 -4.64
C CYS A 88 1.76 5.79 -4.41
N GLU A 89 1.54 6.36 -3.22
CA GLU A 89 0.26 6.92 -2.80
C GLU A 89 0.17 8.41 -3.19
N ASP A 90 -1.00 8.83 -3.69
CA ASP A 90 -1.27 10.24 -4.01
C ASP A 90 -1.40 11.10 -2.74
N GLU A 91 -2.12 10.56 -1.76
CA GLU A 91 -2.37 11.14 -0.43
C GLU A 91 -1.81 10.18 0.64
N PRO A 92 -1.14 10.69 1.69
CA PRO A 92 -0.66 9.83 2.77
C PRO A 92 -1.83 9.17 3.51
N GLU A 93 -1.71 7.89 3.87
CA GLU A 93 -2.60 7.26 4.85
C GLU A 93 -2.66 8.11 6.13
N GLN A 94 -3.81 8.76 6.36
CA GLN A 94 -3.98 9.63 7.51
C GLN A 94 -4.40 8.80 8.72
N LYS A 95 -3.43 8.35 9.52
CA LYS A 95 -3.71 7.79 10.84
C LYS A 95 -4.17 8.91 11.77
N LEU A 96 -5.48 8.97 12.00
CA LEU A 96 -6.11 9.93 12.89
C LEU A 96 -6.25 9.38 14.30
N GLU A 97 -6.22 10.27 15.28
CA GLU A 97 -6.68 9.98 16.64
C GLU A 97 -8.20 9.75 16.62
N LEU A 98 -8.70 8.83 17.44
CA LEU A 98 -10.14 8.52 17.47
C LEU A 98 -11.01 9.76 17.78
N GLY A 99 -10.47 10.69 18.57
CA GLY A 99 -11.10 11.97 18.89
C GLY A 99 -11.19 12.94 17.71
N ALA A 100 -10.32 12.79 16.70
CA ALA A 100 -10.31 13.61 15.49
C ALA A 100 -11.30 13.13 14.42
N LEU A 101 -11.83 11.90 14.54
CA LEU A 101 -12.87 11.39 13.65
C LEU A 101 -14.18 12.15 13.82
N THR A 102 -14.84 12.42 12.69
CA THR A 102 -16.23 12.86 12.67
C THR A 102 -17.15 11.76 13.22
N LYS A 103 -18.37 12.12 13.61
CA LYS A 103 -19.36 11.16 14.10
C LYS A 103 -19.61 9.98 13.13
N PRO A 104 -19.84 10.19 11.82
CA PRO A 104 -20.03 9.07 10.89
C PRO A 104 -18.77 8.18 10.79
N GLU A 105 -17.57 8.76 10.65
CA GLU A 105 -16.33 7.96 10.57
C GLU A 105 -16.09 7.11 11.82
N ARG A 106 -16.43 7.64 13.01
CA ARG A 106 -16.31 6.88 14.25
C ARG A 106 -17.32 5.73 14.30
N LEU A 107 -18.53 5.91 13.78
CA LEU A 107 -19.51 4.83 13.69
C LEU A 107 -19.03 3.76 12.71
N ASP A 108 -18.55 4.16 11.54
CA ASP A 108 -18.00 3.22 10.55
C ASP A 108 -16.83 2.41 11.12
N TYR A 109 -15.95 3.05 11.90
CA TYR A 109 -14.87 2.36 12.61
C TYR A 109 -15.39 1.32 13.62
N ILE A 110 -16.40 1.68 14.42
CA ILE A 110 -17.01 0.78 15.40
C ILE A 110 -17.71 -0.39 14.70
N ASP A 111 -18.44 -0.12 13.61
CA ASP A 111 -19.13 -1.13 12.82
C ASP A 111 -18.14 -2.11 12.17
N ALA A 112 -16.98 -1.63 11.70
CA ALA A 112 -15.91 -2.49 11.21
C ALA A 112 -15.35 -3.43 12.30
N LEU A 113 -15.21 -2.95 13.55
CA LEU A 113 -14.81 -3.81 14.67
C LEU A 113 -15.88 -4.88 14.98
N PHE A 114 -17.16 -4.50 15.00
CA PHE A 114 -18.25 -5.46 15.17
C PHE A 114 -18.36 -6.46 14.02
N CYS A 115 -18.05 -6.04 12.80
CA CYS A 115 -17.94 -6.93 11.64
C CYS A 115 -16.91 -8.03 11.90
N LEU A 116 -15.69 -7.68 12.35
CA LEU A 116 -14.66 -8.67 12.69
C LEU A 116 -15.13 -9.63 13.79
N ARG A 117 -15.82 -9.14 14.83
CA ARG A 117 -16.38 -9.99 15.89
C ARG A 117 -17.51 -10.90 15.42
N SER A 118 -18.17 -10.57 14.31
CA SER A 118 -19.29 -11.35 13.76
C SER A 118 -18.85 -12.47 12.80
N LEU A 119 -17.63 -12.38 12.27
CA LEU A 119 -17.09 -13.35 11.32
C LEU A 119 -16.34 -14.47 12.05
N PRO A 120 -16.45 -15.73 11.61
CA PRO A 120 -15.74 -16.84 12.24
C PRO A 120 -14.23 -16.71 12.05
N SER A 121 -13.46 -17.16 13.05
CA SER A 121 -12.01 -17.30 12.97
C SER A 121 -11.56 -18.12 11.75
N ILE A 122 -10.44 -17.72 11.15
CA ILE A 122 -9.78 -18.48 10.07
C ILE A 122 -8.63 -19.37 10.57
N LEU A 123 -8.25 -19.26 11.84
CA LEU A 123 -7.14 -20.02 12.39
C LEU A 123 -7.51 -21.49 12.66
N PRO A 124 -6.54 -22.42 12.54
CA PRO A 124 -6.77 -23.84 12.86
C PRO A 124 -7.15 -24.03 14.33
N LYS A 125 -8.34 -24.57 14.60
CA LYS A 125 -8.87 -24.73 15.98
C LYS A 125 -8.11 -25.73 16.83
N ASP A 126 -7.42 -26.67 16.23
CA ASP A 126 -6.54 -27.62 16.92
C ASP A 126 -5.32 -26.92 17.52
N GLN A 127 -4.81 -25.90 16.84
CA GLN A 127 -3.70 -25.07 17.31
C GLN A 127 -4.19 -23.93 18.21
N TYR A 128 -5.37 -23.36 17.93
CA TYR A 128 -5.93 -22.18 18.60
C TYR A 128 -7.37 -22.43 19.10
N PRO A 129 -7.57 -23.30 20.10
CA PRO A 129 -8.91 -23.77 20.50
C PRO A 129 -9.79 -22.69 21.16
N GLY A 130 -9.19 -21.61 21.68
CA GLY A 130 -9.91 -20.51 22.35
C GLY A 130 -10.35 -19.38 21.42
N VAL A 131 -9.93 -19.40 20.16
CA VAL A 131 -10.20 -18.34 19.18
C VAL A 131 -11.58 -18.57 18.55
N GLN A 132 -12.44 -17.55 18.59
CA GLN A 132 -13.83 -17.69 18.13
C GLN A 132 -14.10 -16.90 16.85
N ASP A 133 -13.66 -15.65 16.79
CA ASP A 133 -13.98 -14.72 15.72
C ASP A 133 -12.73 -14.13 15.05
N ARG A 134 -12.93 -13.36 13.97
CA ARG A 134 -11.82 -12.74 13.23
C ARG A 134 -11.07 -11.70 14.05
N PHE A 135 -11.67 -11.15 15.10
CA PHE A 135 -10.97 -10.24 15.99
C PHE A 135 -10.01 -11.01 16.90
N ASP A 136 -10.43 -12.16 17.44
CA ASP A 136 -9.59 -13.04 18.25
C ASP A 136 -8.37 -13.56 17.47
N ASP A 137 -8.46 -13.71 16.13
CA ASP A 137 -7.32 -14.08 15.27
C ASP A 137 -6.13 -13.09 15.38
N PHE A 138 -6.37 -11.82 15.72
CA PHE A 138 -5.32 -10.82 15.93
C PHE A 138 -4.71 -10.86 17.33
N VAL A 139 -5.41 -11.49 18.29
CA VAL A 139 -5.01 -11.57 19.70
C VAL A 139 -4.23 -12.85 20.00
N ALA A 140 -4.45 -13.90 19.19
CA ALA A 140 -3.94 -15.26 19.37
C ALA A 140 -2.43 -15.44 19.19
#